data_AF-A0A6I3F3Z1-F1
#
_entry.id   AF-A0A6I3F3Z1-F1
#
_cell.length_a   1.000
_cell.length_b   1.000
_cell.length_c   1.000
_cell.angle_alpha   90.00
_cell.angle_beta   90.00
_cell.angle_gamma   90.00
#
_symmetry.space_group_name_H-M   'P 1'
#
loop_
_entity.id
_entity.type
_entity.pdbx_description
1 polymer ?
#
loop_
_entity_poly.entity_id
_entity_poly.type
_entity_poly.pdbx_seq_one_letter_code
_entity_poly.pdbx_strand_id
1 'polypeptide(L)'
;MDDEIPPEEQPMANARRRHGAAGAMLAAGMFGLEQAMGLRKKKEEAPIVVAAPTEPTDIDEEGIHIPVDEATRVFAPPQPPADPFPPRRPRKRR
;
A
#
# COMPACT_ATOMS: atom_id res chain seq x y z
N MET A 1 2.65 21.41 -7.39
CA MET A 1 3.37 20.17 -7.05
C MET A 1 2.32 19.28 -6.44
N ASP A 2 1.59 18.60 -7.32
CA ASP A 2 0.47 17.75 -6.97
C ASP A 2 1.02 16.46 -6.37
N ASP A 3 0.93 16.33 -5.04
CA ASP A 3 1.23 15.09 -4.33
C ASP A 3 0.16 14.06 -4.71
N GLU A 4 0.44 13.29 -5.76
CA GLU A 4 -0.39 12.16 -6.16
C GLU A 4 -0.32 11.08 -5.08
N ILE A 5 -1.34 11.08 -4.21
CA ILE A 5 -1.49 10.06 -3.17
C ILE A 5 -1.75 8.72 -3.86
N PRO A 6 -0.93 7.69 -3.63
CA PRO A 6 -1.10 6.38 -4.26
C PRO A 6 -2.51 5.82 -3.99
N PRO A 7 -3.13 5.12 -4.96
CA PRO A 7 -4.54 4.75 -4.93
C PRO A 7 -4.94 3.86 -3.75
N GLU A 8 -3.97 3.23 -3.09
CA GLU A 8 -4.13 2.37 -1.91
C GLU A 8 -4.40 3.16 -0.61
N GLU A 9 -4.17 4.47 -0.61
CA GLU A 9 -4.27 5.33 0.59
C GLU A 9 -5.21 6.51 0.36
N GLN A 10 -6.44 6.27 -0.09
CA GLN A 10 -7.47 7.32 -0.14
C GLN A 10 -8.47 7.18 1.03
N PRO A 11 -8.11 7.60 2.26
CA PRO A 11 -8.94 7.38 3.44
C PRO A 11 -10.31 8.03 3.31
N MET A 12 -10.41 9.20 2.67
CA MET A 12 -11.69 9.88 2.44
C MET A 12 -12.55 9.13 1.41
N ALA A 13 -11.97 8.56 0.36
CA ALA A 13 -12.72 7.79 -0.64
C ALA A 13 -13.27 6.50 -0.02
N ASN A 14 -12.46 5.80 0.78
CA ASN A 14 -12.88 4.61 1.50
C ASN A 14 -13.96 4.95 2.56
N ALA A 15 -13.74 5.98 3.36
CA ALA A 15 -14.70 6.44 4.36
C ALA A 15 -16.01 6.91 3.73
N ARG A 16 -15.97 7.57 2.56
CA ARG A 16 -17.17 7.97 1.80
C ARG A 16 -17.95 6.77 1.29
N ARG A 17 -17.28 5.79 0.69
CA ARG A 17 -17.92 4.55 0.19
C ARG A 17 -18.61 3.78 1.31
N ARG A 18 -17.99 3.78 2.50
CA ARG A 18 -18.44 3.03 3.67
C ARG A 18 -19.50 3.79 4.47
N HIS A 19 -19.28 5.05 4.80
CA HIS A 19 -20.07 5.83 5.77
C HIS A 19 -20.69 7.11 5.18
N GLY A 20 -20.64 7.29 3.86
CA GLY A 20 -21.20 8.46 3.19
C GLY A 20 -20.38 9.74 3.43
N ALA A 21 -20.96 10.89 3.08
CA ALA A 21 -20.28 12.18 3.13
C ALA A 21 -19.81 12.56 4.54
N ALA A 22 -20.60 12.26 5.58
CA ALA A 22 -20.23 12.52 6.97
C ALA A 22 -18.96 11.74 7.38
N GLY A 23 -18.83 10.48 6.95
CA GLY A 23 -17.63 9.69 7.19
C GLY A 23 -16.40 10.22 6.45
N ALA A 24 -16.60 10.73 5.23
CA ALA A 24 -15.54 11.37 4.46
C ALA A 24 -14.99 12.62 5.17
N MET A 25 -15.89 13.46 5.71
CA MET A 25 -15.49 14.67 6.45
C MET A 25 -14.76 14.34 7.75
N LEU A 26 -15.21 13.33 8.50
CA LEU A 26 -14.50 12.87 9.70
C LEU A 26 -13.11 12.32 9.37
N ALA A 27 -12.99 11.52 8.30
CA ALA A 27 -11.70 11.01 7.85
C ALA A 27 -10.76 12.16 7.43
N ALA A 28 -11.29 13.20 6.77
CA ALA A 28 -10.51 14.39 6.42
C ALA A 28 -10.01 15.16 7.64
N GLY A 29 -10.86 15.35 8.65
CA GLY A 29 -10.47 16.00 9.90
C GLY A 29 -9.41 15.23 10.66
N MET A 30 -9.56 13.90 10.78
CA MET A 30 -8.58 13.05 11.45
C MET A 30 -7.24 13.03 10.71
N PHE A 31 -7.26 12.95 9.38
CA PHE A 31 -6.06 12.99 8.57
C PHE A 31 -5.31 14.33 8.68
N GLY A 32 -6.03 15.45 8.66
CA GLY A 32 -5.44 16.77 8.88
C GLY A 32 -4.83 16.93 10.27
N LEU A 33 -5.49 16.41 11.31
CA LEU A 33 -4.97 16.41 12.68
C LEU A 33 -3.74 15.51 12.83
N GLU A 34 -3.74 14.33 12.21
CA GLU A 34 -2.60 13.40 12.22
C GLU A 34 -1.36 14.01 11.54
N GLN A 35 -1.57 14.75 10.44
CA GLN A 35 -0.51 15.48 9.75
C GLN A 35 0.01 16.66 10.58
N ALA A 36 -0.89 17.46 11.18
CA ALA A 36 -0.51 18.62 11.99
C ALA A 36 0.25 18.24 13.28
N MET A 37 -0.11 17.10 13.89
CA MET A 37 0.55 16.59 15.09
C MET A 37 1.80 15.74 14.78
N GLY A 38 2.14 15.55 13.50
CA GLY A 38 3.28 14.74 13.09
C GLY A 38 3.20 13.27 13.55
N LEU A 39 1.99 12.78 13.82
CA LEU A 39 1.74 11.43 14.33
C LEU A 39 2.00 10.37 13.25
N ARG A 40 1.90 10.76 11.98
CA ARG A 40 2.31 9.94 10.86
C ARG A 40 3.82 9.95 10.76
N LYS A 41 4.48 9.03 11.48
CA LYS A 41 5.85 8.64 11.12
C LYS A 41 5.76 8.09 9.70
N LYS A 42 6.43 8.76 8.75
CA LYS A 42 6.65 8.19 7.41
C LYS A 42 7.16 6.78 7.66
N LYS A 43 6.50 5.76 7.12
CA LYS A 43 7.01 4.40 7.21
C LYS A 43 8.37 4.46 6.51
N GLU A 44 9.43 4.59 7.28
CA GLU A 44 10.76 4.27 6.82
C GLU A 44 10.63 2.79 6.47
N GLU A 45 10.65 2.48 5.18
CA GLU A 45 10.88 1.11 4.74
C GLU A 45 12.19 0.71 5.40
N ALA A 46 12.09 -0.07 6.48
CA ALA A 46 13.27 -0.57 7.16
C ALA A 46 14.08 -1.29 6.07
N PRO A 47 15.32 -0.86 5.78
CA PRO A 47 16.12 -1.49 4.76
C PRO A 47 16.16 -2.97 5.11
N ILE A 48 15.68 -3.82 4.21
CA ILE A 48 15.71 -5.26 4.40
C ILE A 48 17.20 -5.63 4.29
N VAL A 49 17.92 -5.58 5.41
CA VAL A 49 19.32 -5.94 5.48
C VAL A 49 19.39 -7.47 5.44
N VAL A 50 19.41 -8.02 4.23
CA VAL A 50 19.82 -9.41 4.01
C VAL A 50 21.32 -9.46 4.28
N ALA A 51 21.72 -10.22 5.31
CA ALA A 51 23.12 -10.43 5.62
C ALA A 51 23.77 -11.27 4.51
N ALA A 52 24.29 -10.61 3.48
CA ALA A 52 25.25 -11.20 2.57
C ALA A 52 26.61 -11.27 3.30
N PRO A 53 27.28 -12.42 3.37
CA PRO A 53 28.59 -12.56 4.04
C PRO A 53 29.75 -11.88 3.28
N THR A 54 29.45 -11.05 2.28
CA THR A 54 30.39 -10.34 1.42
C THR A 54 30.06 -8.85 1.39
N GLU A 55 31.02 -8.04 0.95
CA GLU A 55 30.85 -6.60 0.76
C GLU A 55 29.58 -6.31 -0.07
N PRO A 56 28.70 -5.39 0.37
CA PRO A 56 27.49 -5.09 -0.37
C PRO A 56 27.85 -4.48 -1.73
N THR A 57 27.41 -5.14 -2.81
CA THR A 57 27.48 -4.58 -4.17
C THR A 57 26.70 -3.26 -4.24
N ASP A 58 27.26 -2.25 -4.90
CA ASP A 58 26.59 -0.97 -5.15
C ASP A 58 25.46 -1.15 -6.18
N ILE A 59 24.21 -1.15 -5.73
CA ILE A 59 23.02 -1.33 -6.59
C ILE A 59 22.76 -0.09 -7.46
N ASP A 60 23.19 1.09 -7.02
CA ASP A 60 22.98 2.33 -7.77
C ASP A 60 23.92 2.40 -8.98
N GLU A 61 25.15 1.90 -8.84
CA GLU A 61 26.13 1.83 -9.94
C GLU A 61 26.03 0.53 -10.75
N GLU A 62 25.85 -0.64 -10.12
CA GLU A 62 25.92 -1.95 -10.78
C GLU A 62 24.54 -2.56 -11.11
N GLY A 63 23.47 -2.08 -10.48
CA GLY A 63 22.11 -2.58 -10.68
C GLY A 63 21.87 -3.99 -10.13
N ILE A 64 20.72 -4.59 -10.49
CA ILE A 64 20.34 -5.95 -10.10
C ILE A 64 20.39 -6.86 -11.33
N HIS A 65 21.34 -7.80 -11.34
CA HIS A 65 21.47 -8.82 -12.39
C HIS A 65 20.84 -10.15 -11.98
N ILE A 66 19.80 -10.57 -12.71
CA ILE A 66 19.17 -11.88 -12.56
C ILE A 66 19.40 -12.66 -13.86
N PRO A 67 20.28 -13.67 -13.89
CA PRO A 67 20.46 -14.49 -15.08
C PRO A 67 19.19 -15.32 -15.32
N VAL A 68 18.60 -15.17 -16.51
CA VAL A 68 17.43 -15.96 -16.95
C VAL A 68 17.91 -16.94 -18.00
N ASP A 69 17.67 -18.22 -17.76
CA ASP A 69 18.01 -19.31 -18.67
C ASP A 69 16.77 -20.14 -19.07
N GLU A 70 16.95 -21.19 -19.88
CA GLU A 70 15.87 -22.08 -20.31
C GLU A 70 15.20 -22.85 -19.15
N ALA A 71 15.89 -22.99 -18.01
CA ALA A 71 15.37 -23.64 -16.81
C ALA A 71 14.56 -22.67 -15.93
N THR A 72 14.72 -21.35 -16.12
CA THR A 72 14.05 -20.32 -15.32
C THR A 72 12.57 -20.24 -15.69
N ARG A 73 11.69 -20.64 -14.77
CA ARG A 73 10.23 -20.59 -14.96
C ARG A 73 9.58 -19.77 -13.87
N VAL A 74 8.91 -18.69 -14.26
CA VAL A 74 8.05 -17.90 -13.39
C VAL A 74 6.62 -18.35 -13.61
N PHE A 75 5.97 -18.82 -12.54
CA PHE A 75 4.56 -19.20 -12.58
C PHE A 75 3.79 -18.38 -11.56
N ALA A 76 2.88 -17.53 -12.05
CA ALA A 76 1.87 -16.90 -11.21
C ALA A 76 0.62 -17.79 -11.24
N PRO A 77 0.18 -18.36 -10.11
CA PRO A 77 -1.06 -19.12 -10.07
C PRO A 77 -2.26 -18.19 -10.41
N PRO A 78 -3.35 -18.75 -10.97
CA PRO A 78 -4.56 -17.99 -11.22
C PRO A 78 -5.02 -17.35 -9.91
N GLN A 79 -5.08 -16.02 -9.90
CA GLN A 79 -5.61 -15.28 -8.76
C GLN A 79 -7.11 -15.58 -8.63
N PRO A 80 -7.64 -15.71 -7.41
CA PRO A 80 -9.07 -15.86 -7.22
C PRO A 80 -9.80 -14.68 -7.88
N PRO A 81 -10.97 -14.90 -8.50
CA PRO A 81 -11.77 -13.81 -9.03
C PRO A 81 -12.02 -12.77 -7.94
N ALA A 82 -11.67 -11.52 -8.21
CA ALA A 82 -12.03 -10.44 -7.31
C ALA A 82 -13.55 -10.40 -7.17
N ASP A 83 -14.06 -10.30 -5.93
CA ASP A 83 -15.49 -10.09 -5.71
C ASP A 83 -15.88 -8.79 -6.44
N PRO A 84 -16.80 -8.84 -7.42
CA PRO A 84 -17.23 -7.62 -8.13
C PRO A 84 -17.95 -6.65 -7.19
N PHE A 85 -18.37 -7.11 -6.01
CA PHE A 85 -19.04 -6.30 -5.02
C PHE A 85 -18.12 -5.97 -3.85
N PRO A 86 -18.14 -4.72 -3.35
CA PRO A 86 -17.51 -4.40 -2.09
C PRO A 86 -18.19 -5.20 -0.95
N PRO A 87 -17.46 -5.56 0.12
CA PRO A 87 -17.99 -6.36 1.21
C PRO A 87 -19.27 -5.74 1.77
N ARG A 88 -20.37 -6.49 1.70
CA ARG A 88 -21.69 -6.04 2.16
C ARG A 88 -21.65 -5.85 3.67
N ARG A 89 -22.02 -4.65 4.12
CA ARG A 89 -22.19 -4.40 5.56
C ARG A 89 -23.31 -5.27 6.12
N PRO A 90 -23.11 -5.99 7.24
CA PRO A 90 -24.19 -6.73 7.88
C PRO A 90 -25.26 -5.73 8.34
N ARG A 91 -26.49 -5.92 7.86
CA ARG A 91 -27.65 -5.13 8.32
C ARG A 91 -27.94 -5.51 9.78
N LYS A 92 -27.85 -4.53 10.69
CA LYS A 92 -28.29 -4.69 12.07
C LYS A 92 -29.82 -4.89 12.05
N ARG A 93 -30.29 -6.11 12.31
CA ARG A 93 -31.72 -6.37 12.52
C ARG A 93 -32.16 -5.65 13.78
N ARG A 94 -33.23 -4.86 13.68
CA ARG A 94 -33.91 -4.21 14.79
C ARG A 94 -35.36 -4.68 14.79
#